data_AF-A0A7C6LXS9-F1
#
_entry.id   AF-A0A7C6LXS9-F1
#
_cell.length_a   1.000
_cell.length_b   1.000
_cell.length_c   1.000
_cell.angle_alpha   90.00
_cell.angle_beta   90.00
_cell.angle_gamma   90.00
#
_symmetry.space_group_name_H-M   'P 1'
#
loop_
_entity.id
_entity.type
_entity.pdbx_description
1 polymer ?
#
loop_
_entity_poly.entity_id
_entity_poly.type
_entity_poly.pdbx_seq_one_letter_code
_entity_poly.pdbx_strand_id
1 'polypeptide(L)'
;MKKAFIILFMELFLIIALTGCNPNQEKIQNNFYEILEKPASKESIDEALDYLDQHLSKLDEDHASYMVHELEHYILSFDHNGIDYGEWILHYEDHIDPALTGFYQIMLEEQESPMKKDTVLMKSWAELALRAHDIELFAKKNRDFDLIKEDLEWIYGYYMNAMVMGTNGTPIFDYKTNSFSEEAKIAYEAFINQYPDTATSWALKEYFTYLNSIKFKMDYNDKISSKLFFDTCDWLVLESGKRVIQ
;
A
#
# COMPACT_ATOMS: atom_id res chain seq x y z
N MET A 1 -9.95 -22.21 -16.02
CA MET A 1 -10.49 -22.59 -14.69
C MET A 1 -9.57 -21.99 -13.63
N LYS A 2 -9.76 -20.71 -13.32
CA LYS A 2 -8.98 -20.00 -12.30
C LYS A 2 -9.88 -19.84 -11.08
N LYS A 3 -9.46 -20.47 -9.99
CA LYS A 3 -10.12 -20.40 -8.69
C LYS A 3 -9.93 -18.98 -8.17
N ALA A 4 -11.04 -18.25 -8.01
CA ALA A 4 -11.06 -17.04 -7.21
C ALA A 4 -10.82 -17.47 -5.76
N PHE A 5 -9.74 -16.97 -5.17
CA PHE A 5 -9.56 -17.00 -3.73
C PHE A 5 -10.38 -15.84 -3.17
N ILE A 6 -11.63 -16.12 -2.81
CA ILE A 6 -12.37 -15.28 -1.87
C ILE A 6 -11.92 -15.78 -0.50
N ILE A 7 -10.99 -15.06 0.13
CA ILE A 7 -10.70 -15.25 1.54
C ILE A 7 -11.61 -14.27 2.27
N LEU A 8 -12.73 -14.79 2.75
CA LEU A 8 -13.62 -14.12 3.68
C LEU A 8 -12.99 -14.29 5.08
N PHE A 9 -12.16 -13.33 5.51
CA PHE A 9 -11.70 -13.28 6.88
C PHE A 9 -12.71 -12.48 7.70
N MET A 10 -13.70 -13.19 8.23
CA MET A 10 -14.63 -12.66 9.22
C MET A 10 -13.97 -12.78 10.58
N GLU A 11 -13.01 -11.90 10.89
CA GLU A 11 -12.50 -11.76 12.26
C GLU A 11 -13.44 -10.84 13.03
N LEU A 12 -14.36 -11.44 13.77
CA LEU A 12 -15.18 -10.76 14.76
C LEU A 12 -14.27 -10.32 15.92
N PHE A 13 -13.66 -9.15 15.83
CA PHE A 13 -12.96 -8.53 16.94
C PHE A 13 -13.96 -8.01 17.98
N LEU A 14 -14.21 -8.85 18.97
CA LEU A 14 -14.90 -8.48 20.21
C LEU A 14 -13.92 -7.69 21.10
N ILE A 15 -13.69 -6.41 20.78
CA ILE A 15 -13.01 -5.49 21.69
C ILE A 15 -14.07 -4.84 22.59
N ILE A 16 -14.18 -5.37 23.80
CA ILE A 16 -14.88 -4.70 24.89
C ILE A 16 -13.98 -3.55 25.37
N ALA A 17 -14.18 -2.36 24.78
CA ALA A 17 -13.71 -1.10 25.35
C ALA A 17 -14.93 -0.23 25.70
N LEU A 18 -15.05 0.08 26.98
CA LEU A 18 -16.14 0.84 27.57
C LEU A 18 -16.06 2.32 27.21
N THR A 19 -16.57 2.70 26.03
CA THR A 19 -17.04 4.06 25.73
C THR A 19 -18.20 4.00 24.75
N GLY A 20 -19.44 4.03 25.28
CA GLY A 20 -20.61 4.48 24.52
C GLY A 20 -21.11 3.62 23.35
N CYS A 21 -21.43 2.33 23.57
CA CYS A 21 -22.30 1.60 22.63
C CYS A 21 -23.61 2.37 22.44
N ASN A 22 -23.74 3.11 21.35
CA ASN A 22 -25.00 3.63 20.86
C ASN A 22 -25.58 2.58 19.91
N PRO A 23 -26.64 1.84 20.29
CA PRO A 23 -27.18 0.73 19.48
C PRO A 23 -27.63 1.15 18.07
N ASN A 24 -27.76 2.46 17.82
CA ASN A 24 -28.08 2.98 16.51
C ASN A 24 -26.89 2.91 15.55
N GLN A 25 -25.65 3.06 16.02
CA GLN A 25 -24.45 3.06 15.18
C GLN A 25 -24.15 1.65 14.64
N GLU A 26 -24.14 0.65 15.53
CA GLU A 26 -23.98 -0.76 15.15
C GLU A 26 -25.06 -1.17 14.13
N LYS A 27 -26.29 -0.69 14.30
CA LYS A 27 -27.36 -0.96 13.34
C LYS A 27 -27.09 -0.30 11.98
N ILE A 28 -26.64 0.95 11.95
CA ILE A 28 -26.29 1.65 10.72
C ILE A 28 -25.17 0.89 9.99
N GLN A 29 -24.11 0.54 10.70
CA GLN A 29 -22.96 -0.17 10.14
C GLN A 29 -23.34 -1.56 9.61
N ASN A 30 -24.13 -2.34 10.36
CA ASN A 30 -24.58 -3.66 9.90
C ASN A 30 -25.44 -3.57 8.63
N ASN A 31 -26.37 -2.62 8.55
CA ASN A 31 -27.18 -2.42 7.34
C ASN A 31 -26.30 -2.01 6.14
N PHE A 32 -25.25 -1.22 6.38
CA PHE A 32 -24.29 -0.86 5.34
C PHE A 32 -23.53 -2.09 4.84
N TYR A 33 -23.09 -2.96 5.75
CA TYR A 33 -22.44 -4.23 5.37
C TYR A 33 -23.37 -5.17 4.60
N GLU A 34 -24.67 -5.22 4.91
CA GLU A 34 -25.66 -5.95 4.09
C GLU A 34 -25.70 -5.45 2.63
N ILE A 35 -25.38 -4.17 2.36
CA ILE A 35 -25.24 -3.64 1.00
C ILE A 35 -23.95 -4.18 0.37
N LEU A 36 -22.82 -4.12 1.10
CA LEU A 36 -21.50 -4.54 0.62
C LEU A 36 -21.39 -6.07 0.41
N GLU A 37 -22.25 -6.88 1.03
CA GLU A 37 -22.36 -8.31 0.76
C GLU A 37 -22.79 -8.62 -0.70
N LYS A 38 -23.44 -7.67 -1.38
CA LYS A 38 -23.78 -7.78 -2.80
C LYS A 38 -22.50 -7.65 -3.64
N PRO A 39 -22.33 -8.37 -4.77
CA PRO A 39 -21.20 -8.14 -5.66
C PRO A 39 -21.12 -6.70 -6.12
N ALA A 40 -19.92 -6.11 -6.09
CA ALA A 40 -19.71 -4.73 -6.49
C ALA A 40 -20.18 -4.50 -7.94
N SER A 41 -21.06 -3.53 -8.09
CA SER A 41 -21.71 -3.13 -9.33
C SER A 41 -22.06 -1.65 -9.22
N LYS A 42 -22.33 -0.99 -10.36
CA LYS A 42 -22.74 0.41 -10.31
C LYS A 42 -23.96 0.63 -9.39
N GLU A 43 -24.97 -0.24 -9.45
CA GLU A 43 -26.18 -0.10 -8.64
C GLU A 43 -25.92 -0.26 -7.14
N SER A 44 -25.12 -1.26 -6.74
CA SER A 44 -24.80 -1.49 -5.33
C SER A 44 -23.80 -0.47 -4.78
N ILE A 45 -22.92 0.08 -5.62
CA ILE A 45 -22.03 1.20 -5.26
C ILE A 45 -22.86 2.47 -5.03
N ASP A 46 -23.77 2.80 -5.95
CA ASP A 46 -24.66 3.96 -5.81
C ASP A 46 -25.51 3.82 -4.52
N GLU A 47 -26.04 2.63 -4.23
CA GLU A 47 -26.78 2.33 -2.99
C GLU A 47 -25.91 2.51 -1.73
N ALA A 48 -24.65 2.04 -1.75
CA ALA A 48 -23.74 2.14 -0.62
C ALA A 48 -23.31 3.58 -0.34
N LEU A 49 -23.00 4.36 -1.38
CA LEU A 49 -22.69 5.79 -1.30
C LEU A 49 -23.88 6.55 -0.71
N ASP A 50 -25.08 6.37 -1.28
CA ASP A 50 -26.30 7.02 -0.80
C ASP A 50 -26.58 6.66 0.67
N TYR A 51 -26.36 5.39 1.05
CA TYR A 51 -26.56 4.94 2.42
C TYR A 51 -25.58 5.61 3.39
N LEU A 52 -24.29 5.63 3.03
CA LEU A 52 -23.24 6.21 3.86
C LEU A 52 -23.50 7.71 4.09
N ASP A 53 -23.76 8.48 3.03
CA ASP A 53 -24.02 9.93 3.10
C ASP A 53 -25.21 10.28 4.00
N GLN A 54 -26.27 9.48 3.97
CA GLN A 54 -27.46 9.69 4.81
C GLN A 54 -27.23 9.44 6.30
N HIS A 55 -26.14 8.73 6.65
CA HIS A 55 -25.90 8.24 8.00
C HIS A 55 -24.60 8.73 8.62
N LEU A 56 -23.65 9.25 7.82
CA LEU A 56 -22.33 9.69 8.27
C LEU A 56 -22.38 10.64 9.47
N SER A 57 -23.27 11.64 9.43
CA SER A 57 -23.48 12.60 10.54
C SER A 57 -24.01 12.01 11.86
N LYS A 58 -24.41 10.73 11.86
CA LYS A 58 -24.92 10.01 13.04
C LYS A 58 -23.90 9.03 13.62
N LEU A 59 -22.76 8.88 12.96
CA LEU A 59 -21.67 8.00 13.37
C LEU A 59 -20.63 8.80 14.15
N ASP A 60 -19.96 8.13 15.07
CA ASP A 60 -18.67 8.60 15.57
C ASP A 60 -17.57 8.32 14.55
N GLU A 61 -16.41 8.92 14.81
CA GLU A 61 -15.25 8.90 13.91
C GLU A 61 -14.76 7.48 13.60
N ASP A 62 -14.78 6.57 14.59
CA ASP A 62 -14.36 5.18 14.40
C ASP A 62 -15.30 4.46 13.43
N HIS A 63 -16.61 4.47 13.69
CA HIS A 63 -17.57 3.78 12.82
C HIS A 63 -17.60 4.39 11.40
N ALA A 64 -17.50 5.71 11.30
CA ALA A 64 -17.41 6.39 10.01
C ALA A 64 -16.15 5.97 9.24
N SER A 65 -14.99 5.93 9.90
CA SER A 65 -13.72 5.53 9.28
C SER A 65 -13.78 4.11 8.73
N TYR A 66 -14.28 3.16 9.51
CA TYR A 66 -14.46 1.78 9.05
C TYR A 66 -15.39 1.70 7.84
N MET A 67 -16.53 2.38 7.86
CA MET A 67 -17.48 2.33 6.75
C MET A 67 -16.93 2.99 5.47
N VAL A 68 -16.22 4.11 5.59
CA VAL A 68 -15.59 4.80 4.45
C VAL A 68 -14.48 3.95 3.84
N HIS A 69 -13.63 3.33 4.66
CA HIS A 69 -12.55 2.46 4.19
C HIS A 69 -13.07 1.19 3.49
N GLU A 70 -14.09 0.54 4.06
CA GLU A 70 -14.74 -0.61 3.40
C GLU A 70 -15.42 -0.22 2.08
N LEU A 71 -16.02 0.98 2.00
CA LEU A 71 -16.60 1.47 0.75
C LEU A 71 -15.53 1.68 -0.33
N GLU A 72 -14.37 2.22 0.04
CA GLU A 72 -13.24 2.42 -0.87
C GLU A 72 -12.82 1.08 -1.48
N HIS A 73 -12.56 0.07 -0.65
CA HIS A 73 -12.18 -1.27 -1.11
C HIS A 73 -13.27 -1.91 -1.99
N TYR A 74 -14.54 -1.72 -1.62
CA TYR A 74 -15.68 -2.19 -2.39
C TYR A 74 -15.71 -1.58 -3.80
N ILE A 75 -15.54 -0.26 -3.92
CA ILE A 75 -15.48 0.45 -5.20
C ILE A 75 -14.28 -0.03 -6.02
N LEU A 76 -13.09 -0.11 -5.43
CA LEU A 76 -11.86 -0.53 -6.13
C LEU A 76 -11.90 -1.98 -6.60
N SER A 77 -12.70 -2.83 -5.95
CA SER A 77 -12.95 -4.21 -6.41
C SER A 77 -13.72 -4.28 -7.73
N PHE A 78 -14.54 -3.27 -8.02
CA PHE A 78 -15.29 -3.13 -9.26
C PHE A 78 -14.51 -2.35 -10.32
N ASP A 79 -13.94 -1.21 -9.94
CA ASP A 79 -13.10 -0.38 -10.79
C ASP A 79 -11.90 0.15 -10.01
N HIS A 80 -10.71 -0.35 -10.35
CA HIS A 80 -9.43 0.08 -9.77
C HIS A 80 -9.11 1.58 -9.92
N ASN A 81 -9.81 2.34 -10.78
CA ASN A 81 -9.70 3.79 -10.87
C ASN A 81 -11.03 4.49 -10.50
N GLY A 82 -11.94 3.80 -9.81
CA GLY A 82 -13.28 4.27 -9.51
C GLY A 82 -13.34 5.39 -8.45
N ILE A 83 -12.20 5.79 -7.88
CA ILE A 83 -12.09 6.81 -6.85
C ILE A 83 -11.18 7.94 -7.35
N ASP A 84 -11.70 9.16 -7.28
CA ASP A 84 -10.89 10.38 -7.26
C ASP A 84 -10.57 10.69 -5.80
N TYR A 85 -9.31 10.55 -5.40
CA TYR A 85 -8.94 10.71 -3.99
C TYR A 85 -9.01 12.18 -3.51
N GLY A 86 -8.94 13.14 -4.43
CA GLY A 86 -9.11 14.55 -4.10
C GLY A 86 -10.55 14.84 -3.71
N GLU A 87 -11.51 14.35 -4.50
CA GLU A 87 -12.93 14.45 -4.16
C GLU A 87 -13.28 13.59 -2.93
N TRP A 88 -12.69 12.40 -2.80
CA TRP A 88 -12.91 11.50 -1.67
C TRP A 88 -12.52 12.13 -0.33
N ILE A 89 -11.33 12.73 -0.25
CA ILE A 89 -10.84 13.43 0.95
C ILE A 89 -11.79 14.58 1.31
N LEU A 90 -12.09 15.46 0.35
CA LEU A 90 -12.95 16.63 0.58
C LEU A 90 -14.34 16.25 1.09
N HIS A 91 -14.84 15.07 0.71
CA HIS A 91 -16.16 14.60 1.10
C HIS A 91 -16.18 13.98 2.50
N TYR A 92 -15.12 13.29 2.92
CA TYR A 92 -15.11 12.50 4.17
C TYR A 92 -14.20 13.04 5.28
N GLU A 93 -13.28 13.98 5.02
CA GLU A 93 -12.22 14.38 5.97
C GLU A 93 -12.74 14.92 7.32
N ASP A 94 -13.92 15.54 7.35
CA ASP A 94 -14.55 16.06 8.56
C ASP A 94 -15.24 14.98 9.42
N HIS A 95 -15.27 13.73 8.94
CA HIS A 95 -16.03 12.63 9.54
C HIS A 95 -15.18 11.42 9.95
N ILE A 96 -13.95 11.32 9.46
CA ILE A 96 -13.08 10.15 9.63
C ILE A 96 -11.81 10.48 10.42
N ASP A 97 -11.16 9.46 10.94
CA ASP A 97 -9.93 9.58 11.71
C ASP A 97 -8.83 10.24 10.83
N PRO A 98 -8.07 11.21 11.36
CA PRO A 98 -6.99 11.86 10.63
C PRO A 98 -5.93 10.90 10.04
N ALA A 99 -5.74 9.72 10.61
CA ALA A 99 -4.89 8.67 10.06
C ALA A 99 -5.46 8.10 8.76
N LEU A 100 -6.77 7.91 8.64
CA LEU A 100 -7.41 7.48 7.40
C LEU A 100 -7.36 8.60 6.34
N THR A 101 -7.60 9.86 6.71
CA THR A 101 -7.39 10.99 5.79
C THR A 101 -5.95 11.07 5.31
N GLY A 102 -4.97 10.87 6.20
CA GLY A 102 -3.56 10.81 5.85
C GLY A 102 -3.20 9.68 4.89
N PHE A 103 -3.86 8.52 5.03
CA PHE A 103 -3.74 7.42 4.07
C PHE A 103 -4.28 7.82 2.70
N TYR A 104 -5.45 8.45 2.62
CA TYR A 104 -5.98 8.93 1.35
C TYR A 104 -5.13 10.01 0.70
N GLN A 105 -4.42 10.83 1.49
CA GLN A 105 -3.45 11.77 0.95
C GLN A 105 -2.27 11.07 0.25
N ILE A 106 -1.79 9.93 0.78
CA ILE A 106 -0.77 9.09 0.13
C ILE A 106 -1.32 8.54 -1.20
N MET A 107 -2.57 8.08 -1.21
CA MET A 107 -3.22 7.57 -2.41
C MET A 107 -3.40 8.64 -3.48
N LEU A 108 -3.76 9.86 -3.08
CA LEU A 108 -3.84 11.03 -3.96
C LEU A 108 -2.47 11.35 -4.58
N GLU A 109 -1.40 11.35 -3.79
CA GLU A 109 -0.05 11.60 -4.30
C GLU A 109 0.44 10.55 -5.31
N GLU A 110 0.03 9.29 -5.14
CA GLU A 110 0.29 8.22 -6.11
C GLU A 110 -0.60 8.39 -7.37
N GLN A 111 -1.85 8.81 -7.22
CA GLN A 111 -2.76 9.08 -8.35
C GLN A 111 -2.28 10.26 -9.22
N GLU A 112 -1.88 11.37 -8.60
CA GLU A 112 -1.37 12.56 -9.32
C GLU A 112 0.05 12.36 -9.87
N SER A 113 0.86 11.58 -9.15
CA SER A 113 2.26 11.43 -9.45
C SER A 113 2.70 9.97 -9.31
N PRO A 114 2.24 9.09 -10.21
CA PRO A 114 2.45 7.65 -10.07
C PRO A 114 3.91 7.27 -10.16
N MET A 115 4.30 6.21 -9.44
CA MET A 115 5.63 5.62 -9.51
C MET A 115 5.96 5.11 -10.91
N LYS A 116 4.97 4.58 -11.64
CA LYS A 116 5.15 4.04 -12.99
C LYS A 116 3.95 4.29 -13.89
N LYS A 117 4.21 4.38 -15.20
CA LYS A 117 3.20 4.39 -16.26
C LYS A 117 3.62 3.44 -17.38
N ASP A 118 2.71 2.59 -17.85
CA ASP A 118 2.99 1.61 -18.90
C ASP A 118 4.27 0.78 -18.62
N THR A 119 4.47 0.41 -17.35
CA THR A 119 5.64 -0.30 -16.81
C THR A 119 6.96 0.49 -16.76
N VAL A 120 6.99 1.75 -17.18
CA VAL A 120 8.17 2.63 -17.08
C VAL A 120 8.12 3.40 -15.78
N LEU A 121 9.23 3.47 -15.05
CA LEU A 121 9.32 4.32 -13.86
C LEU A 121 9.23 5.79 -14.27
N MET A 122 8.34 6.51 -13.59
CA MET A 122 8.15 7.95 -13.76
C MET A 122 8.92 8.76 -12.71
N LYS A 123 9.53 8.07 -11.75
CA LYS A 123 10.28 8.62 -10.63
C LYS A 123 11.73 8.16 -10.69
N SER A 124 12.62 8.98 -10.16
CA SER A 124 14.01 8.59 -9.93
C SER A 124 14.11 7.56 -8.80
N TRP A 125 15.18 6.77 -8.79
CA TRP A 125 15.46 5.82 -7.71
C TRP A 125 15.55 6.49 -6.34
N ALA A 126 16.04 7.75 -6.28
CA ALA A 126 16.11 8.53 -5.05
C ALA A 126 14.72 8.91 -4.54
N GLU A 127 13.82 9.36 -5.42
CA GLU A 127 12.43 9.66 -5.07
C GLU A 127 11.67 8.41 -4.62
N LEU A 128 11.93 7.24 -5.23
CA LEU A 128 11.33 5.97 -4.78
C LEU A 128 11.76 5.57 -3.37
N ALA A 129 13.06 5.73 -3.06
CA ALA A 129 13.56 5.46 -1.71
C ALA A 129 12.95 6.41 -0.68
N LEU A 130 12.76 7.68 -1.04
CA LEU A 130 12.06 8.65 -0.19
C LEU A 130 10.59 8.28 0.00
N ARG A 131 9.87 7.89 -1.05
CA ARG A 131 8.48 7.44 -0.91
C ARG A 131 8.34 6.23 -0.01
N ALA A 132 9.21 5.22 -0.14
CA ALA A 132 9.21 4.07 0.78
C ALA A 132 9.46 4.52 2.24
N HIS A 133 10.35 5.49 2.44
CA HIS A 133 10.60 6.08 3.75
C HIS A 133 9.41 6.85 4.32
N ASP A 134 8.69 7.59 3.48
CA ASP A 134 7.52 8.36 3.89
C ASP A 134 6.41 7.43 4.38
N ILE A 135 6.20 6.27 3.72
CA ILE A 135 5.30 5.22 4.21
C ILE A 135 5.77 4.67 5.56
N GLU A 136 7.07 4.42 5.74
CA GLU A 136 7.62 3.96 7.01
C GLU A 136 7.37 4.96 8.15
N LEU A 137 7.59 6.25 7.91
CA LEU A 137 7.32 7.31 8.88
C LEU A 137 5.83 7.41 9.21
N PHE A 138 4.98 7.30 8.19
CA PHE A 138 3.53 7.36 8.34
C PHE A 138 2.99 6.17 9.14
N ALA A 139 3.40 4.95 8.79
CA ALA A 139 3.04 3.72 9.50
C ALA A 139 3.47 3.79 10.97
N LYS A 140 4.71 4.24 11.24
CA LYS A 140 5.20 4.41 12.61
C LYS A 140 4.40 5.43 13.42
N LYS A 141 4.00 6.54 12.79
CA LYS A 141 3.19 7.59 13.43
C LYS A 141 1.78 7.09 13.77
N ASN A 142 1.20 6.26 12.90
CA ASN A 142 -0.18 5.77 13.01
C ASN A 142 -0.24 4.28 13.40
N ARG A 143 0.78 3.76 14.11
CA ARG A 143 0.94 2.33 14.38
C ARG A 143 -0.19 1.68 15.17
N ASP A 144 -0.95 2.49 15.91
CA ASP A 144 -2.06 2.03 16.76
C ASP A 144 -3.40 2.04 15.99
N PHE A 145 -3.41 2.52 14.74
CA PHE A 145 -4.57 2.53 13.85
C PHE A 145 -4.52 1.33 12.91
N ASP A 146 -5.15 0.23 13.34
CA ASP A 146 -5.07 -1.07 12.65
C ASP A 146 -5.73 -1.09 11.26
N LEU A 147 -6.72 -0.23 11.03
CA LEU A 147 -7.59 -0.25 9.84
C LEU A 147 -6.82 -0.21 8.51
N ILE A 148 -5.72 0.55 8.45
CA ILE A 148 -4.95 0.79 7.21
C ILE A 148 -3.62 0.02 7.16
N LYS A 149 -3.34 -0.87 8.11
CA LYS A 149 -2.02 -1.52 8.21
C LYS A 149 -1.66 -2.35 6.99
N GLU A 150 -2.62 -3.13 6.49
CA GLU A 150 -2.41 -3.97 5.32
C GLU A 150 -2.19 -3.14 4.05
N ASP A 151 -2.92 -2.02 3.90
CA ASP A 151 -2.74 -1.11 2.77
C ASP A 151 -1.36 -0.44 2.81
N LEU A 152 -0.91 0.00 3.99
CA LEU A 152 0.42 0.58 4.15
C LEU A 152 1.52 -0.45 3.87
N GLU A 153 1.34 -1.71 4.29
CA GLU A 153 2.27 -2.79 3.94
C GLU A 153 2.35 -2.98 2.42
N TRP A 154 1.20 -2.97 1.75
CA TRP A 154 1.10 -3.12 0.30
C TRP A 154 1.78 -1.96 -0.43
N ILE A 155 1.52 -0.71 -0.05
CA ILE A 155 2.12 0.48 -0.69
C ILE A 155 3.63 0.51 -0.47
N TYR A 156 4.10 0.26 0.76
CA TYR A 156 5.52 0.14 1.03
C TYR A 156 6.15 -0.96 0.18
N GLY A 157 5.53 -2.14 0.13
CA GLY A 157 6.00 -3.27 -0.64
C GLY A 157 6.03 -2.97 -2.15
N TYR A 158 5.07 -2.21 -2.65
CA TYR A 158 5.00 -1.75 -4.04
C TYR A 158 6.21 -0.89 -4.42
N TYR A 159 6.57 0.09 -3.58
CA TYR A 159 7.79 0.89 -3.78
C TYR A 159 9.07 0.08 -3.60
N MET A 160 9.14 -0.75 -2.57
CA MET A 160 10.31 -1.58 -2.28
C MET A 160 10.59 -2.57 -3.42
N ASN A 161 9.54 -3.20 -3.96
CA ASN A 161 9.62 -4.12 -5.09
C ASN A 161 10.22 -3.43 -6.31
N ALA A 162 9.71 -2.25 -6.66
CA ALA A 162 10.25 -1.46 -7.76
C ALA A 162 11.73 -1.11 -7.54
N MET A 163 12.14 -0.77 -6.32
CA MET A 163 13.53 -0.44 -6.00
C MET A 163 14.48 -1.63 -6.19
N VAL A 164 14.10 -2.82 -5.74
CA VAL A 164 15.01 -3.99 -5.75
C VAL A 164 14.93 -4.80 -7.05
N MET A 165 13.77 -4.82 -7.73
CA MET A 165 13.57 -5.57 -8.98
C MET A 165 13.62 -4.70 -10.24
N GLY A 166 13.35 -3.41 -10.11
CA GLY A 166 13.01 -2.54 -11.22
C GLY A 166 11.61 -2.83 -11.76
N THR A 167 11.33 -2.31 -12.94
CA THR A 167 10.09 -2.59 -13.68
C THR A 167 10.40 -3.13 -15.07
N ASN A 168 9.41 -3.66 -15.77
CA ASN A 168 9.63 -4.15 -17.15
C ASN A 168 10.12 -3.06 -18.10
N GLY A 169 9.66 -1.81 -17.93
CA GLY A 169 10.08 -0.66 -18.72
C GLY A 169 11.31 0.05 -18.18
N THR A 170 11.76 -0.28 -16.97
CA THR A 170 12.93 0.31 -16.31
C THR A 170 13.61 -0.76 -15.46
N PRO A 171 14.27 -1.74 -16.10
CA PRO A 171 14.88 -2.86 -15.39
C PRO A 171 16.05 -2.37 -14.53
N ILE A 172 16.24 -2.97 -13.36
CA ILE A 172 17.32 -2.60 -12.45
C ILE A 172 18.69 -3.10 -12.93
N PHE A 173 18.71 -4.14 -13.78
CA PHE A 173 19.88 -4.57 -14.53
C PHE A 173 19.70 -4.31 -16.03
N ASP A 174 20.74 -3.80 -16.68
CA ASP A 174 20.73 -3.58 -18.13
C ASP A 174 20.76 -4.92 -18.89
N TYR A 175 19.80 -5.14 -19.79
CA TYR A 175 19.64 -6.39 -20.53
C TYR A 175 20.83 -6.77 -21.44
N LYS A 176 21.71 -5.81 -21.79
CA LYS A 176 22.83 -6.05 -22.72
C LYS A 176 24.13 -6.32 -21.99
N THR A 177 24.38 -5.54 -20.94
CA THR A 177 25.62 -5.54 -20.18
C THR A 177 25.51 -6.34 -18.88
N ASN A 178 24.29 -6.73 -18.51
CA ASN A 178 23.94 -7.39 -17.26
C ASN A 178 24.35 -6.58 -16.03
N SER A 179 24.59 -5.28 -16.18
CA SER A 179 25.08 -4.40 -15.10
C SER A 179 23.93 -3.86 -14.30
N PHE A 180 24.10 -3.82 -12.98
CA PHE A 180 23.21 -3.07 -12.10
C PHE A 180 23.23 -1.57 -12.46
N SER A 181 22.08 -0.88 -12.31
CA SER A 181 21.97 0.55 -12.55
C SER A 181 22.87 1.35 -11.60
N GLU A 182 23.76 2.17 -12.19
CA GLU A 182 24.64 3.05 -11.41
C GLU A 182 23.83 4.18 -10.75
N GLU A 183 22.76 4.64 -11.41
CA GLU A 183 21.84 5.63 -10.85
C GLU A 183 21.14 5.11 -9.59
N ALA A 184 20.68 3.86 -9.60
CA ALA A 184 20.08 3.22 -8.44
C ALA A 184 21.11 3.06 -7.32
N LYS A 185 22.32 2.62 -7.66
CA LYS A 185 23.41 2.46 -6.69
C LYS A 185 23.70 3.76 -5.94
N ILE A 186 23.92 4.86 -6.68
CA ILE A 186 24.20 6.18 -6.11
C ILE A 186 23.04 6.63 -5.21
N ALA A 187 21.79 6.48 -5.68
CA ALA A 187 20.62 6.85 -4.91
C ALA A 187 20.50 6.08 -3.59
N TYR A 188 20.72 4.76 -3.62
CA TYR A 188 20.59 3.90 -2.45
C TYR A 188 21.73 4.11 -1.46
N GLU A 189 22.97 4.31 -1.93
CA GLU A 189 24.10 4.67 -1.06
C GLU A 189 23.85 6.03 -0.36
N ALA A 190 23.35 7.02 -1.09
CA ALA A 190 22.99 8.32 -0.51
C ALA A 190 21.87 8.19 0.53
N PHE A 191 20.81 7.45 0.21
CA PHE A 191 19.70 7.21 1.13
C PHE A 191 20.15 6.50 2.42
N ILE A 192 20.94 5.43 2.29
CA ILE A 192 21.48 4.67 3.43
C ILE A 192 22.31 5.56 4.36
N ASN A 193 23.10 6.46 3.79
CA ASN A 193 23.92 7.39 4.59
C ASN A 193 23.07 8.44 5.30
N GLN A 194 21.98 8.90 4.68
CA GLN A 194 21.10 9.92 5.24
C GLN A 194 20.14 9.36 6.30
N TYR A 195 19.63 8.14 6.09
CA TYR A 195 18.60 7.52 6.93
C TYR A 195 19.03 6.11 7.40
N PRO A 196 20.15 5.95 8.13
CA PRO A 196 20.79 4.66 8.34
C PRO A 196 19.96 3.65 9.16
N ASP A 197 19.02 4.13 9.97
CA ASP A 197 18.27 3.35 10.96
C ASP A 197 16.83 3.03 10.52
N THR A 198 16.54 3.12 9.23
CA THR A 198 15.22 2.83 8.65
C THR A 198 15.10 1.39 8.15
N ALA A 199 13.88 0.88 8.08
CA ALA A 199 13.58 -0.43 7.47
C ALA A 199 14.01 -0.45 5.99
N THR A 200 13.79 0.66 5.29
CA THR A 200 14.25 0.85 3.90
C THR A 200 15.78 0.74 3.79
N SER A 201 16.53 1.40 4.67
CA SER A 201 18.00 1.32 4.68
C SER A 201 18.51 -0.06 5.05
N TRP A 202 17.82 -0.77 5.96
CA TRP A 202 18.14 -2.16 6.24
C TRP A 202 18.01 -3.02 4.98
N ALA A 203 16.88 -2.94 4.27
CA ALA A 203 16.65 -3.71 3.04
C ALA A 203 17.72 -3.41 1.98
N LEU A 204 18.07 -2.13 1.79
CA LEU A 204 19.10 -1.73 0.83
C LEU A 204 20.51 -2.23 1.20
N LYS A 205 20.85 -2.29 2.50
CA LYS A 205 22.12 -2.87 2.96
C LYS A 205 22.20 -4.38 2.69
N GLU A 206 21.12 -5.10 2.95
CA GLU A 206 21.02 -6.53 2.61
C GLU A 206 21.08 -6.74 1.09
N TYR A 207 20.39 -5.88 0.33
CA TYR A 207 20.44 -5.91 -1.13
C TYR A 207 21.85 -5.68 -1.65
N PHE A 208 22.59 -4.71 -1.12
CA PHE A 208 23.99 -4.51 -1.49
C PHE A 208 24.89 -5.68 -1.09
N THR A 209 24.60 -6.38 -0.01
CA THR A 209 25.32 -7.62 0.36
C THR A 209 25.13 -8.67 -0.74
N TYR A 210 23.90 -8.87 -1.19
CA TYR A 210 23.60 -9.73 -2.34
C TYR A 210 24.29 -9.26 -3.63
N LEU A 211 24.13 -7.98 -3.99
CA LEU A 211 24.71 -7.41 -5.22
C LEU A 211 26.23 -7.54 -5.26
N ASN A 212 26.91 -7.36 -4.13
CA ASN A 212 28.35 -7.59 -4.01
C ASN A 212 28.73 -9.05 -4.30
N SER A 213 27.93 -10.02 -3.83
CA SER A 213 28.18 -11.45 -4.06
C SER A 213 28.14 -11.83 -5.54
N ILE A 214 27.28 -11.16 -6.32
CA ILE A 214 27.17 -11.32 -7.78
C ILE A 214 27.98 -10.29 -8.57
N LYS A 215 28.81 -9.49 -7.89
CA LYS A 215 29.64 -8.43 -8.48
C LYS A 215 28.84 -7.44 -9.32
N PHE A 216 27.62 -7.12 -8.88
CA PHE A 216 26.67 -6.23 -9.57
C PHE A 216 26.37 -6.68 -11.01
N LYS A 217 26.38 -8.00 -11.26
CA LYS A 217 26.08 -8.61 -12.55
C LYS A 217 25.00 -9.67 -12.45
N MET A 218 23.93 -9.53 -13.24
CA MET A 218 22.85 -10.51 -13.32
C MET A 218 22.34 -10.64 -14.76
N ASP A 219 22.28 -11.88 -15.25
CA ASP A 219 21.72 -12.21 -16.57
C ASP A 219 20.31 -12.79 -16.41
N TYR A 220 19.30 -12.06 -16.90
CA TYR A 220 17.90 -12.48 -16.87
C TYR A 220 17.63 -13.80 -17.63
N ASN A 221 18.54 -14.23 -18.52
CA ASN A 221 18.40 -15.49 -19.26
C ASN A 221 18.98 -16.69 -18.51
N ASP A 222 19.83 -16.46 -17.50
CA ASP A 222 20.26 -17.52 -16.59
C ASP A 222 19.15 -17.78 -15.57
N LYS A 223 18.45 -18.90 -15.77
CA LYS A 223 17.31 -19.30 -14.92
C LYS A 223 17.67 -19.47 -13.45
N ILE A 224 18.89 -19.93 -13.14
CA ILE A 224 19.30 -20.18 -11.76
C ILE A 224 19.58 -18.84 -11.08
N SER A 225 20.40 -18.00 -11.71
CA SER A 225 20.76 -16.68 -11.20
C SER A 225 19.54 -15.76 -11.11
N SER A 226 18.67 -15.78 -12.12
CA SER A 226 17.42 -15.00 -12.14
C SER A 226 16.46 -15.44 -11.06
N LYS A 227 16.29 -16.76 -10.85
CA LYS A 227 15.43 -17.25 -9.77
C LYS A 227 15.95 -16.78 -8.42
N LEU A 228 17.25 -16.94 -8.15
CA LEU A 228 17.86 -16.51 -6.90
C LEU A 228 17.70 -15.00 -6.69
N PHE A 229 17.84 -14.20 -7.75
CA PHE A 229 17.62 -12.76 -7.71
C PHE A 229 16.19 -12.41 -7.27
N PHE A 230 15.18 -12.96 -7.94
CA PHE A 230 13.78 -12.68 -7.61
C PHE A 230 13.40 -13.20 -6.22
N ASP A 231 13.84 -14.40 -5.84
CA ASP A 231 13.63 -14.93 -4.49
C ASP A 231 14.22 -14.01 -3.41
N THR A 232 15.42 -13.44 -3.68
CA THR A 232 16.08 -12.50 -2.76
C THR A 232 15.29 -11.20 -2.66
N CYS A 233 14.81 -10.68 -3.79
CA CYS A 233 14.01 -9.46 -3.84
C CYS A 233 12.66 -9.64 -3.11
N ASP A 234 11.97 -10.76 -3.34
CA ASP A 234 10.72 -11.10 -2.65
C ASP A 234 10.93 -11.15 -1.12
N TRP A 235 12.04 -11.77 -0.70
CA TRP A 235 12.40 -11.83 0.72
C TRP A 235 12.68 -10.45 1.31
N LEU A 236 13.41 -9.58 0.60
CA LEU A 236 13.68 -8.20 1.05
C LEU A 236 12.41 -7.38 1.20
N VAL A 237 11.49 -7.46 0.24
CA VAL A 237 10.20 -6.78 0.28
C VAL A 237 9.40 -7.24 1.50
N LEU A 238 9.27 -8.56 1.68
CA LEU A 238 8.51 -9.14 2.79
C LEU A 238 9.10 -8.78 4.16
N GLU A 239 10.40 -8.98 4.36
CA GLU A 239 11.02 -8.77 5.68
C GLU A 239 11.12 -7.30 6.06
N SER A 240 11.26 -6.41 5.08
CA SER A 240 11.25 -4.98 5.35
C SER A 240 9.83 -4.44 5.56
N GLY A 241 8.81 -4.98 4.88
CA GLY A 241 7.40 -4.67 5.16
C GLY A 241 7.02 -5.00 6.61
N LYS A 242 7.41 -6.18 7.09
CA LYS A 242 7.24 -6.57 8.51
C LYS A 242 7.85 -5.57 9.48
N ARG A 243 9.03 -5.02 9.17
CA ARG A 243 9.71 -4.03 10.02
C ARG A 243 9.03 -2.66 10.03
N VAL A 244 8.28 -2.34 8.98
CA VAL A 244 7.51 -1.10 8.87
C VAL A 244 6.23 -1.17 9.70
N ILE A 245 5.58 -2.33 9.71
CA ILE A 245 4.24 -2.50 10.32
C ILE A 245 4.30 -2.97 11.80
N GLN A 246 5.42 -3.57 12.23
CA GLN A 246 5.66 -3.98 13.64
C GLN A 246 6.08 -2.80 14.54
#